data_AF-F7QTW8-F1
#
_entry.id   AF-F7QTW8-F1
#
_cell.length_a   1.000
_cell.length_b   1.000
_cell.length_c   1.000
_cell.angle_alpha   90.00
_cell.angle_beta   90.00
_cell.angle_gamma   90.00
#
_symmetry.space_group_name_H-M   'P 1'
#
loop_
_entity.id
_entity.type
_entity.pdbx_description
1 polymer ?
#
loop_
_entity_poly.entity_id
_entity_poly.type
_entity_poly.pdbx_seq_one_letter_code
_entity_poly.pdbx_strand_id
1 'polypeptide(L)'
;MKFNEYNNPANPDQPRGFIYKQWKDYKKKIGRYCLIPNEIIQYLPLLNGPELNLYMFYAINADNTFGNSFYSIETIAQELNVSAKTINNWNNKLIDLGLITRVQPIEHKSAEAQLLPLTSFIARPSSSNLERTRNQLEKANYKITDDLHLVIFHKNNKLTPLKFTIYYRDGPSTVKDNQIKRGNSKLSNRNTDSKNEGPKWLIAALQEPNYELSETDKNIINKGNIPWKNHESGQVAWIDHKNYFTLLIKNYVENENDDAKLLDTLCSFATKNDILKFRKNYRHCKIRV
;
A
#
# COMPACT_ATOMS: atom_id res chain seq x y z
N MET A 1 -11.50 8.58 -10.23
CA MET A 1 -12.93 8.92 -10.09
C MET A 1 -13.01 10.40 -9.76
N LYS A 2 -13.63 11.25 -10.59
CA LYS A 2 -13.86 12.65 -10.22
C LYS A 2 -14.94 12.67 -9.15
N PHE A 3 -14.59 12.99 -7.90
CA PHE A 3 -15.56 13.45 -6.91
C PHE A 3 -16.13 14.76 -7.47
N ASN A 4 -17.19 14.67 -8.28
CA ASN A 4 -17.82 15.83 -8.89
C ASN A 4 -18.43 16.72 -7.79
N GLU A 5 -18.48 18.02 -8.09
CA GLU A 5 -19.06 19.11 -7.29
C GLU A 5 -20.49 18.84 -6.78
N TYR A 6 -21.18 17.83 -7.33
CA TYR A 6 -22.45 17.30 -6.84
C TYR A 6 -22.37 16.68 -5.43
N ASN A 7 -21.21 16.19 -4.98
CA ASN A 7 -21.03 15.71 -3.60
C ASN A 7 -20.54 16.82 -2.64
N ASN A 8 -20.74 18.10 -2.99
CA ASN A 8 -20.38 19.20 -2.10
C ASN A 8 -21.19 19.09 -0.79
N PRO A 9 -20.53 18.88 0.36
CA PRO A 9 -21.23 18.73 1.63
C PRO A 9 -22.00 19.98 2.04
N ALA A 10 -21.76 21.15 1.41
CA ALA A 10 -22.49 22.38 1.68
C ALA A 10 -23.80 22.57 0.88
N ASN A 11 -24.17 21.65 -0.03
CA ASN A 11 -25.40 21.78 -0.81
C ASN A 11 -26.63 21.27 -0.01
N PRO A 12 -27.59 22.14 0.37
CA PRO A 12 -28.77 21.75 1.16
C PRO A 12 -29.84 21.00 0.36
N ASP A 13 -29.80 21.04 -0.98
CA ASP A 13 -30.86 20.50 -1.85
C ASP A 13 -30.67 19.03 -2.24
N GLN A 14 -29.61 18.38 -1.74
CA GLN A 14 -29.40 16.95 -1.93
C GLN A 14 -29.50 16.24 -0.59
N PRO A 15 -30.47 15.30 -0.41
CA PRO A 15 -30.54 14.52 0.80
C PRO A 15 -29.25 13.69 0.87
N ARG A 16 -28.31 14.12 1.73
CA ARG A 16 -27.14 13.32 2.09
C ARG A 16 -27.64 11.90 2.39
N GLY A 17 -26.84 10.88 2.10
CA GLY A 17 -27.15 9.47 2.43
C GLY A 17 -27.23 9.23 3.94
N PHE A 18 -28.15 9.90 4.62
CA PHE A 18 -28.36 9.96 6.06
C PHE A 18 -28.78 8.60 6.58
N ILE A 19 -29.66 7.92 5.83
CA ILE A 19 -30.05 6.53 6.08
C ILE A 19 -28.83 5.62 6.05
N TYR A 20 -27.98 5.74 5.01
CA TYR A 20 -26.76 4.94 4.91
C TYR A 20 -25.77 5.25 6.04
N LYS A 21 -25.60 6.53 6.40
CA LYS A 21 -24.77 6.95 7.54
C LYS A 21 -25.27 6.30 8.84
N GLN A 22 -26.56 6.41 9.13
CA GLN A 22 -27.17 5.81 10.33
C GLN A 22 -27.01 4.29 10.33
N TRP A 23 -27.29 3.63 9.20
CA TRP A 23 -27.11 2.18 9.06
C TRP A 23 -25.66 1.76 9.27
N LYS A 24 -24.69 2.48 8.67
CA LYS A 24 -23.26 2.22 8.86
C LYS A 24 -22.84 2.36 10.32
N ASP A 25 -23.28 3.44 10.97
CA ASP A 25 -22.95 3.71 12.38
C ASP A 25 -23.60 2.67 13.31
N TYR A 26 -24.80 2.20 12.99
CA TYR A 26 -25.45 1.08 13.67
C TYR A 26 -24.70 -0.24 13.44
N LYS A 27 -24.36 -0.59 12.19
CA LYS A 27 -23.63 -1.82 11.86
C LYS A 27 -22.26 -1.90 12.52
N LYS A 28 -21.54 -0.77 12.62
CA LYS A 28 -20.28 -0.68 13.37
C LYS A 28 -20.43 -1.05 14.85
N LYS A 29 -21.62 -0.87 15.45
CA LYS A 29 -21.88 -1.18 16.86
C LYS A 29 -22.33 -2.63 17.07
N ILE A 30 -23.09 -3.20 16.12
CA ILE A 30 -23.88 -4.41 16.36
C ILE A 30 -23.42 -5.65 15.60
N GLY A 31 -22.43 -5.55 14.70
CA GLY A 31 -22.08 -6.74 13.94
C GLY A 31 -20.81 -6.68 13.11
N ARG A 32 -20.65 -7.77 12.37
CA ARG A 32 -19.60 -7.94 11.35
C ARG A 32 -20.00 -7.16 10.10
N TYR A 33 -19.08 -6.38 9.59
CA TYR A 33 -19.20 -5.68 8.32
C TYR A 33 -17.85 -5.78 7.62
N CYS A 34 -17.88 -5.97 6.31
CA CYS A 34 -16.66 -5.97 5.51
C CYS A 34 -16.42 -4.57 4.95
N LEU A 35 -15.18 -4.09 5.05
CA LEU A 35 -14.73 -2.93 4.30
C LEU A 35 -14.07 -3.40 3.02
N ILE A 36 -14.64 -3.03 1.88
CA ILE A 36 -14.07 -3.31 0.56
C ILE A 36 -13.42 -2.02 0.05
N PRO A 37 -12.09 -1.97 -0.09
CA PRO A 37 -11.42 -0.81 -0.67
C PRO A 37 -11.88 -0.60 -2.10
N ASN A 38 -12.07 0.66 -2.51
CA ASN A 38 -12.55 0.99 -3.86
C ASN A 38 -11.58 0.53 -4.97
N GLU A 39 -10.32 0.32 -4.61
CA GLU A 39 -9.25 -0.13 -5.49
C GLU A 39 -9.44 -1.57 -5.98
N ILE A 40 -10.37 -2.32 -5.40
CA ILE A 40 -10.87 -3.58 -5.98
C ILE A 40 -11.31 -3.41 -7.44
N ILE A 41 -11.74 -2.20 -7.84
CA ILE A 41 -12.12 -1.88 -9.23
C ILE A 41 -11.04 -2.24 -10.25
N GLN A 42 -9.76 -2.18 -9.86
CA GLN A 42 -8.62 -2.49 -10.72
C GLN A 42 -8.48 -3.99 -10.98
N TYR A 43 -9.04 -4.82 -10.09
CA TYR A 43 -9.02 -6.28 -10.17
C TYR A 43 -10.26 -6.83 -10.88
N LEU A 44 -11.37 -6.07 -10.93
CA LEU A 44 -12.62 -6.53 -11.56
C LEU A 44 -12.43 -7.00 -13.01
N PRO A 45 -11.64 -6.32 -13.88
CA PRO A 45 -11.39 -6.80 -15.24
C PRO A 45 -10.51 -8.07 -15.31
N LEU A 46 -9.86 -8.46 -14.20
CA LEU A 46 -8.98 -9.62 -14.11
C LEU A 46 -9.67 -10.83 -13.46
N LEU A 47 -10.77 -10.57 -12.74
CA LEU A 47 -11.67 -11.53 -12.13
C LEU A 47 -12.80 -11.83 -13.11
N ASN A 48 -12.50 -12.63 -14.14
CA ASN A 48 -13.38 -12.91 -15.27
C ASN A 48 -14.58 -13.82 -14.94
N GLY A 49 -14.93 -13.99 -13.67
CA GLY A 49 -15.89 -15.00 -13.26
C GLY A 49 -16.15 -15.08 -11.75
N PRO A 50 -16.54 -16.27 -11.27
CA PRO A 50 -17.01 -16.49 -9.90
C PRO A 50 -15.90 -16.44 -8.82
N GLU A 51 -14.64 -16.17 -9.17
CA GLU A 51 -13.56 -15.90 -8.20
C GLU A 51 -13.89 -14.73 -7.29
N LEU A 52 -14.63 -13.73 -7.79
CA LEU A 52 -15.11 -12.62 -6.98
C LEU A 52 -16.04 -13.11 -5.87
N ASN A 53 -16.86 -14.15 -6.11
CA ASN A 53 -17.71 -14.72 -5.06
C ASN A 53 -16.86 -15.30 -3.93
N LEU A 54 -15.75 -15.94 -4.25
CA LEU A 54 -14.81 -16.45 -3.24
C LEU A 54 -14.09 -15.33 -2.49
N TYR A 55 -13.66 -14.28 -3.19
CA TYR A 55 -13.07 -13.11 -2.54
C TYR A 55 -14.08 -12.47 -1.57
N MET A 56 -15.33 -12.27 -2.00
CA MET A 56 -16.40 -11.75 -1.15
C MET A 56 -16.71 -12.67 0.03
N PHE A 57 -16.68 -13.99 -0.17
CA PHE A 57 -16.82 -14.96 0.91
C PHE A 57 -15.75 -14.75 1.99
N TYR A 58 -14.47 -14.63 1.60
CA TYR A 58 -13.42 -14.32 2.57
C TYR A 58 -13.62 -12.95 3.21
N ALA A 59 -13.95 -11.94 2.43
CA ALA A 59 -14.11 -10.57 2.90
C ALA A 59 -15.20 -10.44 3.99
N ILE A 60 -16.30 -11.17 3.84
CA ILE A 60 -17.43 -11.18 4.79
C ILE A 60 -17.13 -12.03 6.04
N ASN A 61 -16.35 -13.11 5.88
CA ASN A 61 -16.05 -14.05 6.96
C ASN A 61 -14.70 -13.80 7.66
N ALA A 62 -13.94 -12.82 7.20
CA ALA A 62 -12.67 -12.45 7.81
C ALA A 62 -12.87 -11.72 9.14
N ASP A 63 -11.93 -11.91 10.05
CA ASP A 63 -11.82 -11.06 11.24
C ASP A 63 -11.51 -9.60 10.84
N ASN A 64 -12.22 -8.65 11.45
CA ASN A 64 -12.09 -7.23 11.13
C ASN A 64 -10.74 -6.60 11.55
N THR A 65 -9.99 -7.27 12.43
CA THR A 65 -8.71 -6.76 12.96
C THR A 65 -7.56 -7.17 12.06
N PHE A 66 -7.54 -8.43 11.62
CA PHE A 66 -6.38 -9.00 10.91
C PHE A 66 -6.67 -9.48 9.49
N GLY A 67 -7.95 -9.54 9.08
CA GLY A 67 -8.35 -9.98 7.75
C GLY A 67 -8.28 -11.49 7.53
N ASN A 68 -8.21 -12.29 8.60
CA ASN A 68 -8.01 -13.75 8.54
C ASN A 68 -9.33 -14.52 8.53
N SER A 69 -9.36 -15.62 7.78
CA SER A 69 -10.48 -16.56 7.67
C SER A 69 -9.96 -18.00 7.69
N PHE A 70 -10.58 -18.87 8.50
CA PHE A 70 -10.10 -20.24 8.76
C PHE A 70 -10.97 -21.34 8.13
N TYR A 71 -11.81 -20.99 7.15
CA TYR A 71 -12.74 -21.92 6.52
C TYR A 71 -12.00 -22.94 5.65
N SER A 72 -12.36 -24.23 5.83
CA SER A 72 -11.82 -25.30 4.98
C SER A 72 -12.37 -25.20 3.56
N ILE A 73 -11.67 -25.82 2.60
CA ILE A 73 -12.08 -25.81 1.20
C ILE A 73 -13.45 -26.50 1.05
N GLU A 74 -13.69 -27.55 1.81
CA GLU A 74 -14.93 -28.34 1.80
C GLU A 74 -16.11 -27.50 2.28
N THR A 75 -15.95 -26.75 3.38
CA THR A 75 -17.00 -25.85 3.87
C THR A 75 -17.30 -24.77 2.85
N ILE A 76 -16.28 -24.13 2.27
CA ILE A 76 -16.48 -23.10 1.25
C ILE A 76 -17.19 -23.66 0.02
N ALA A 77 -16.78 -24.86 -0.43
CA ALA A 77 -17.38 -25.54 -1.58
C ALA A 77 -18.87 -25.82 -1.36
N GLN A 78 -19.24 -26.25 -0.15
CA GLN A 78 -20.63 -26.45 0.24
C GLN A 78 -21.43 -25.13 0.25
N GLU A 79 -20.90 -24.09 0.90
CA GLU A 79 -21.56 -22.78 1.00
C GLU A 79 -21.76 -22.11 -0.36
N LEU A 80 -20.78 -22.23 -1.27
CA LEU A 80 -20.84 -21.66 -2.61
C LEU A 80 -21.44 -22.62 -3.65
N ASN A 81 -21.90 -23.80 -3.24
CA ASN A 81 -22.48 -24.84 -4.08
C ASN A 81 -21.63 -25.19 -5.33
N VAL A 82 -20.33 -25.44 -5.10
CA VAL A 82 -19.35 -25.81 -6.14
C VAL A 82 -18.44 -26.94 -5.66
N SER A 83 -17.57 -27.45 -6.53
CA SER A 83 -16.61 -28.48 -6.15
C SER A 83 -15.41 -27.90 -5.38
N ALA A 84 -14.79 -28.71 -4.51
CA ALA A 84 -13.52 -28.36 -3.85
C ALA A 84 -12.41 -28.01 -4.87
N LYS A 85 -12.39 -28.68 -6.02
CA LYS A 85 -11.46 -28.37 -7.13
C LYS A 85 -11.67 -26.96 -7.66
N THR A 86 -12.93 -26.54 -7.80
CA THR A 86 -13.29 -25.17 -8.21
C THR A 86 -12.77 -24.14 -7.21
N ILE A 87 -12.98 -24.36 -5.91
CA ILE A 87 -12.48 -23.48 -4.85
C ILE A 87 -10.95 -23.38 -4.87
N ASN A 88 -10.24 -24.50 -5.07
CA ASN A 88 -8.78 -24.48 -5.20
C ASN A 88 -8.32 -23.66 -6.40
N ASN A 89 -8.97 -23.80 -7.55
CA ASN A 89 -8.65 -23.00 -8.73
C ASN A 89 -8.86 -21.50 -8.49
N TRP A 90 -9.98 -21.13 -7.87
CA TRP A 90 -10.28 -19.74 -7.53
C TRP A 90 -9.29 -19.19 -6.48
N ASN A 91 -8.94 -19.96 -5.45
CA ASN A 91 -7.90 -19.59 -4.49
C ASN A 91 -6.57 -19.29 -5.18
N ASN A 92 -6.12 -20.16 -6.08
CA ASN A 92 -4.88 -19.94 -6.82
C ASN A 92 -4.96 -18.63 -7.62
N LYS A 93 -6.10 -18.35 -8.26
CA LYS A 93 -6.29 -17.09 -9.00
C LYS A 93 -6.24 -15.86 -8.10
N LEU A 94 -6.86 -15.91 -6.92
CA LEU A 94 -6.82 -14.80 -5.94
C LEU A 94 -5.41 -14.59 -5.37
N ILE A 95 -4.66 -15.67 -5.14
CA ILE A 95 -3.26 -15.64 -4.70
C ILE A 95 -2.37 -15.04 -5.80
N ASP A 96 -2.51 -15.50 -7.04
CA ASP A 96 -1.74 -15.01 -8.19
C ASP A 96 -1.97 -13.51 -8.43
N LEU A 97 -3.18 -13.02 -8.16
CA LEU A 97 -3.51 -11.59 -8.24
C LEU A 97 -3.08 -10.80 -6.99
N GLY A 98 -2.57 -11.44 -5.93
CA GLY A 98 -2.18 -10.78 -4.69
C GLY A 98 -3.35 -10.25 -3.86
N LEU A 99 -4.55 -10.80 -4.03
CA LEU A 99 -5.75 -10.44 -3.26
C LEU A 99 -5.78 -11.12 -1.88
N ILE A 100 -5.19 -12.31 -1.77
CA ILE A 100 -5.12 -13.08 -0.52
C ILE A 100 -3.76 -13.78 -0.39
N THR A 101 -3.39 -14.14 0.84
CA THR A 101 -2.50 -15.30 1.07
C THR A 101 -3.32 -16.49 1.57
N ARG A 102 -2.80 -17.70 1.39
CA ARG A 102 -3.34 -18.90 2.00
C ARG A 102 -2.21 -19.75 2.55
N VAL A 103 -2.18 -19.94 3.87
CA VAL A 103 -1.11 -20.68 4.56
C VAL A 103 -1.74 -21.74 5.43
N GLN A 104 -1.21 -22.95 5.41
CA GLN A 104 -1.59 -24.00 6.36
C GLN A 104 -0.80 -23.81 7.66
N PRO A 105 -1.42 -23.38 8.77
CA PRO A 105 -0.72 -23.29 10.05
C PRO A 105 -0.40 -24.70 10.55
N ILE A 106 0.73 -24.87 11.24
CA ILE A 106 1.17 -26.17 11.78
C ILE A 106 0.13 -26.74 12.77
N GLU A 107 -0.51 -25.85 13.54
CA GLU A 107 -1.43 -26.22 14.63
C GLU A 107 -2.89 -26.38 14.18
N HIS A 108 -3.20 -26.07 12.92
CA HIS A 108 -4.57 -26.09 12.41
C HIS A 108 -4.71 -27.11 11.28
N LYS A 109 -5.87 -27.76 11.21
CA LYS A 109 -6.21 -28.69 10.12
C LYS A 109 -6.69 -27.97 8.85
N SER A 110 -7.10 -26.71 8.97
CA SER A 110 -7.59 -25.88 7.86
C SER A 110 -6.60 -24.76 7.55
N ALA A 111 -6.45 -24.46 6.26
CA ALA A 111 -5.61 -23.34 5.83
C ALA A 111 -6.25 -22.00 6.22
N GLU A 112 -5.43 -21.07 6.67
CA GLU A 112 -5.78 -19.70 6.95
C GLU A 112 -5.68 -18.89 5.65
N ALA A 113 -6.76 -18.20 5.27
CA ALA A 113 -6.76 -17.19 4.23
C ALA A 113 -6.69 -15.80 4.86
N GLN A 114 -5.76 -14.97 4.40
CA GLN A 114 -5.66 -13.57 4.84
C GLN A 114 -5.87 -12.63 3.66
N LEU A 115 -6.77 -11.65 3.81
CA LEU A 115 -6.95 -10.57 2.84
C LEU A 115 -5.72 -9.68 2.79
N LEU A 116 -5.30 -9.31 1.57
CA LEU A 116 -4.15 -8.43 1.38
C LEU A 116 -4.57 -7.00 1.04
N PRO A 117 -3.76 -5.99 1.40
CA PRO A 117 -3.99 -4.62 0.98
C PRO A 117 -4.06 -4.49 -0.54
N LEU A 118 -5.05 -3.73 -1.02
CA LEU A 118 -5.27 -3.45 -2.45
C LEU A 118 -4.55 -2.19 -2.92
N THR A 119 -3.95 -1.45 -1.98
CA THR A 119 -3.23 -0.20 -2.17
C THR A 119 -1.92 -0.22 -1.41
N SER A 120 -1.02 0.69 -1.80
CA SER A 120 0.17 0.98 -1.01
C SER A 120 -0.21 1.44 0.40
N PHE A 121 0.65 1.19 1.37
CA PHE A 121 0.40 1.55 2.77
C PHE A 121 1.70 1.74 3.56
N ILE A 122 1.57 2.34 4.75
CA ILE A 122 2.66 2.48 5.72
C ILE A 122 2.38 1.53 6.89
N ALA A 123 3.34 0.67 7.19
CA ALA A 123 3.30 -0.24 8.34
C ALA A 123 4.16 0.33 9.47
N ARG A 124 3.60 0.44 10.68
CA ARG A 124 4.31 0.95 11.87
C ARG A 124 4.25 -0.08 13.00
N PRO A 125 4.98 -1.19 12.89
CA PRO A 125 5.00 -2.19 13.95
C PRO A 125 5.70 -1.66 15.20
N SER A 126 5.32 -2.19 16.36
CA SER A 126 6.16 -2.11 17.56
C SER A 126 7.46 -2.90 17.35
N SER A 127 8.48 -2.64 18.17
CA SER A 127 9.73 -3.41 18.14
C SER A 127 9.51 -4.92 18.27
N SER A 128 8.53 -5.33 19.08
CA SER A 128 8.14 -6.74 19.26
C SER A 128 7.47 -7.39 18.05
N ASN A 129 6.85 -6.60 17.16
CA ASN A 129 6.12 -7.11 16.00
C ASN A 129 6.86 -6.92 14.68
N LEU A 130 8.01 -6.24 14.69
CA LEU A 130 8.77 -5.90 13.49
C LEU A 130 9.05 -7.12 12.60
N GLU A 131 9.65 -8.17 13.17
CA GLU A 131 9.95 -9.38 12.39
C GLU A 131 8.71 -10.14 11.95
N ARG A 132 7.66 -10.12 12.77
CA ARG A 132 6.38 -10.73 12.38
C ARG A 132 5.82 -10.02 11.14
N THR A 133 5.88 -8.69 11.11
CA THR A 133 5.43 -7.90 9.97
C THR A 133 6.29 -8.13 8.73
N ARG A 134 7.62 -8.22 8.86
CA ARG A 134 8.52 -8.57 7.72
C ARG A 134 8.15 -9.93 7.12
N ASN A 135 8.03 -10.95 7.95
CA ASN A 135 7.64 -12.29 7.51
C ASN A 135 6.26 -12.31 6.83
N GLN A 136 5.31 -11.48 7.29
CA GLN A 136 4.00 -11.35 6.64
C GLN A 136 4.07 -10.69 5.27
N LEU A 137 4.90 -9.64 5.13
CA LEU A 137 5.14 -9.00 3.83
C LEU A 137 5.75 -9.97 2.83
N GLU A 138 6.79 -10.72 3.23
CA GLU A 138 7.42 -11.73 2.38
C GLU A 138 6.44 -12.82 1.94
N LYS A 139 5.63 -13.35 2.88
CA LYS A 139 4.56 -14.31 2.56
C LYS A 139 3.51 -13.75 1.59
N ALA A 140 3.26 -12.44 1.67
CA ALA A 140 2.40 -11.71 0.75
C ALA A 140 3.11 -11.33 -0.56
N ASN A 141 4.29 -11.90 -0.84
CA ASN A 141 5.12 -11.69 -2.02
C ASN A 141 5.59 -10.24 -2.21
N TYR A 142 5.69 -9.50 -1.11
CA TYR A 142 6.40 -8.23 -1.08
C TYR A 142 7.91 -8.49 -1.02
N LYS A 143 8.66 -7.80 -1.88
CA LYS A 143 10.11 -7.91 -2.01
C LYS A 143 10.75 -6.62 -1.53
N ILE A 144 11.84 -6.74 -0.77
CA ILE A 144 12.63 -5.59 -0.30
C ILE A 144 13.26 -4.88 -1.50
N THR A 145 13.26 -3.55 -1.47
CA THR A 145 13.95 -2.71 -2.46
C THR A 145 15.13 -2.01 -1.83
N ASP A 146 14.85 -0.92 -1.13
CA ASP A 146 15.81 0.03 -0.59
C ASP A 146 15.30 0.57 0.75
N ASP A 147 16.22 1.16 1.51
CA ASP A 147 15.92 1.89 2.72
C ASP A 147 15.79 3.39 2.43
N LEU A 148 14.79 4.02 3.05
CA LEU A 148 14.61 5.46 3.09
C LEU A 148 14.84 5.97 4.52
N HIS A 149 15.74 6.93 4.66
CA HIS A 149 15.89 7.69 5.89
C HIS A 149 15.20 9.05 5.73
N LEU A 150 14.23 9.35 6.57
CA LEU A 150 13.52 10.61 6.60
C LEU A 150 13.88 11.37 7.88
N VAL A 151 14.34 12.61 7.74
CA VAL A 151 14.66 13.47 8.88
C VAL A 151 13.81 14.73 8.81
N ILE A 152 12.94 14.89 9.81
CA ILE A 152 12.05 16.04 9.90
C ILE A 152 12.66 17.06 10.88
N PHE A 153 12.88 18.28 10.38
CA PHE A 153 13.29 19.45 11.15
C PHE A 153 12.06 20.22 11.60
N HIS A 154 11.88 20.32 12.91
CA HIS A 154 10.81 21.07 13.54
C HIS A 154 11.25 22.49 13.87
N LYS A 155 10.29 23.39 14.16
CA LYS A 155 10.54 24.81 14.46
C LYS A 155 11.55 25.03 15.60
N ASN A 156 11.61 24.13 16.59
CA ASN A 156 12.48 24.25 17.77
C ASN A 156 13.86 23.58 17.57
N ASN A 157 14.31 23.39 16.33
CA ASN A 157 15.51 22.60 15.97
C ASN A 157 15.48 21.14 16.45
N LYS A 158 14.33 20.66 16.94
CA LYS A 158 14.12 19.25 17.22
C LYS A 158 14.15 18.49 15.89
N LEU A 159 14.83 17.35 15.89
CA LEU A 159 14.88 16.43 14.75
C LEU A 159 14.03 15.21 15.06
N THR A 160 13.26 14.75 14.08
CA THR A 160 12.60 13.44 14.12
C THR A 160 13.17 12.58 13.01
N PRO A 161 14.08 11.65 13.34
CA PRO A 161 14.55 10.65 12.39
C PRO A 161 13.54 9.52 12.27
N LEU A 162 13.31 9.10 11.04
CA LEU A 162 12.48 7.96 10.68
C LEU A 162 13.25 7.14 9.65
N LYS A 163 13.16 5.83 9.76
CA LYS A 163 13.65 4.91 8.73
C LYS A 163 12.49 4.07 8.24
N PHE A 164 12.39 3.94 6.92
CA PHE A 164 11.43 3.08 6.26
C PHE A 164 12.17 2.07 5.39
N THR A 165 11.91 0.79 5.59
CA THR A 165 12.28 -0.26 4.65
C THR A 165 11.17 -0.35 3.60
N ILE A 166 11.50 -0.15 2.33
CA ILE A 166 10.51 -0.11 1.25
C ILE A 166 10.39 -1.49 0.61
N TYR A 167 9.16 -2.00 0.59
CA TYR A 167 8.82 -3.24 -0.08
C TYR A 167 7.90 -2.96 -1.28
N TYR A 168 8.04 -3.73 -2.34
CA TYR A 168 7.11 -3.74 -3.46
C TYR A 168 6.51 -5.11 -3.69
N ARG A 169 5.27 -5.14 -4.15
CA ARG A 169 4.62 -6.32 -4.72
C ARG A 169 4.12 -5.96 -6.10
N ASP A 170 4.10 -6.91 -7.02
CA ASP A 170 3.44 -6.72 -8.30
C ASP A 170 1.95 -6.38 -8.08
N GLY A 171 1.46 -5.40 -8.83
CA GLY A 171 0.06 -4.97 -8.78
C GLY A 171 -0.86 -5.87 -9.60
N PRO A 172 -2.14 -5.51 -9.76
CA PRO A 172 -3.09 -6.29 -10.56
C PRO A 172 -2.64 -6.38 -12.02
N SER A 173 -2.05 -7.51 -12.40
CA SER A 173 -1.69 -7.85 -13.79
C SER A 173 -1.89 -9.34 -14.04
N THR A 174 -2.41 -9.68 -15.23
CA THR A 174 -2.52 -11.06 -15.72
C THR A 174 -1.27 -11.53 -16.46
N VAL A 175 -0.39 -10.60 -16.82
CA VAL A 175 0.86 -10.90 -17.48
C VAL A 175 1.86 -11.19 -16.37
N LYS A 176 2.21 -12.47 -16.21
CA LYS A 176 3.53 -12.82 -15.68
C LYS A 176 4.52 -12.13 -16.61
N ASP A 177 4.95 -10.92 -16.26
CA ASP A 177 5.97 -10.21 -17.02
C ASP A 177 7.12 -11.20 -17.18
N ASN A 178 7.30 -11.66 -18.41
CA ASN A 178 8.18 -12.75 -18.73
C ASN A 178 9.50 -12.49 -18.03
N GLN A 179 9.89 -13.40 -17.15
CA GLN A 179 11.29 -13.58 -16.89
C GLN A 179 11.97 -13.72 -18.25
N ILE A 180 12.82 -12.73 -18.55
CA ILE A 180 13.88 -12.70 -19.55
C ILE A 180 13.42 -12.38 -20.99
N LYS A 181 14.04 -11.35 -21.59
CA LYS A 181 14.69 -11.46 -22.91
C LYS A 181 15.76 -10.38 -23.13
N ARG A 182 17.01 -10.78 -22.85
CA ARG A 182 18.12 -10.50 -23.79
C ARG A 182 17.64 -10.94 -25.17
N GLY A 183 17.72 -10.06 -26.17
CA GLY A 183 17.47 -10.41 -27.57
C GLY A 183 16.57 -9.42 -28.28
N ASN A 184 17.19 -8.61 -29.13
CA ASN A 184 16.59 -7.70 -30.10
C ASN A 184 15.33 -8.30 -30.76
N SER A 185 14.20 -7.59 -30.72
CA SER A 185 13.27 -7.55 -31.86
C SER A 185 12.34 -6.33 -31.79
N LYS A 186 11.96 -5.89 -32.98
CA LYS A 186 11.39 -4.59 -33.35
C LYS A 186 10.10 -4.23 -32.59
N LEU A 187 10.05 -2.97 -32.15
CA LEU A 187 8.84 -2.27 -31.72
C LEU A 187 7.76 -2.36 -32.80
N SER A 188 6.66 -3.04 -32.51
CA SER A 188 5.37 -2.73 -33.14
C SER A 188 4.63 -1.74 -32.24
N ASN A 189 4.50 -0.50 -32.74
CA ASN A 189 3.64 0.52 -32.16
C ASN A 189 2.19 0.02 -32.12
N ARG A 190 1.69 -0.27 -30.93
CA ARG A 190 0.25 -0.17 -30.64
C ARG A 190 0.10 0.79 -29.46
N ASN A 191 -0.31 2.02 -29.78
CA ASN A 191 -0.92 2.92 -28.81
C ASN A 191 -2.22 2.28 -28.34
N THR A 192 -2.18 1.65 -27.17
CA THR A 192 -3.37 1.43 -26.37
C THR A 192 -3.30 2.41 -25.20
N ASP A 193 -3.84 3.60 -25.40
CA ASP A 193 -4.29 4.47 -24.31
C ASP A 193 -5.42 3.74 -23.57
N SER A 194 -5.07 2.75 -22.74
CA SER A 194 -6.01 2.04 -21.89
C SER A 194 -6.09 2.78 -20.56
N LYS A 195 -7.21 3.47 -20.34
CA LYS A 195 -7.48 4.31 -19.15
C LYS A 195 -7.67 3.52 -17.84
N ASN A 196 -7.36 2.22 -17.80
CA ASN A 196 -7.71 1.32 -16.69
C ASN A 196 -6.54 0.41 -16.24
N GLU A 197 -5.29 0.81 -16.43
CA GLU A 197 -4.18 0.10 -15.77
C GLU A 197 -4.12 0.54 -14.30
N GLY A 198 -4.37 -0.39 -13.37
CA GLY A 198 -4.04 -0.20 -11.95
C GLY A 198 -2.53 0.04 -11.75
N PRO A 199 -2.08 0.35 -10.53
CA PRO A 199 -0.66 0.52 -10.28
C PRO A 199 0.05 -0.80 -10.59
N LYS A 200 1.12 -0.74 -11.38
CA LYS A 200 1.90 -1.93 -11.75
C LYS A 200 2.56 -2.60 -10.54
N TRP A 201 2.67 -1.87 -9.44
CA TRP A 201 3.26 -2.31 -8.18
C TRP A 201 2.60 -1.61 -7.01
N LEU A 202 2.51 -2.31 -5.89
CA LEU A 202 2.02 -1.84 -4.61
C LEU A 202 3.17 -1.76 -3.63
N ILE A 203 3.15 -0.77 -2.73
CA ILE A 203 4.27 -0.49 -1.84
C ILE A 203 3.84 -0.66 -0.38
N ALA A 204 4.66 -1.34 0.39
CA ALA A 204 4.59 -1.29 1.84
C ALA A 204 5.84 -0.57 2.37
N ALA A 205 5.64 0.57 3.01
CA ALA A 205 6.72 1.27 3.71
C ALA A 205 6.71 0.85 5.18
N LEU A 206 7.69 0.03 5.58
CA LEU A 206 7.80 -0.48 6.94
C LEU A 206 8.66 0.45 7.78
N GLN A 207 8.04 1.15 8.74
CA GLN A 207 8.77 2.02 9.65
C GLN A 207 9.58 1.20 10.66
N GLU A 208 10.87 1.48 10.74
CA GLU A 208 11.76 0.91 11.74
C GLU A 208 11.54 1.64 13.09
N PRO A 209 11.12 0.92 14.15
CA PRO A 209 10.85 1.53 15.44
C PRO A 209 12.15 1.97 16.12
N ASN A 210 12.09 3.09 16.85
CA ASN A 210 13.21 3.65 17.61
C ASN A 210 14.47 3.93 16.78
N TYR A 211 14.30 4.24 15.49
CA TYR A 211 15.44 4.58 14.64
C TYR A 211 16.14 5.85 15.15
N GLU A 212 17.45 5.75 15.32
CA GLU A 212 18.32 6.89 15.56
C GLU A 212 19.07 7.26 14.28
N LEU A 213 19.32 8.55 14.08
CA LEU A 213 20.09 9.04 12.93
C LEU A 213 21.44 8.31 12.81
N SER A 214 21.76 7.88 11.60
CA SER A 214 23.10 7.37 11.28
C SER A 214 24.17 8.43 11.53
N GLU A 215 25.38 8.00 11.90
CA GLU A 215 26.51 8.92 12.13
C GLU A 215 26.86 9.72 10.87
N THR A 216 26.69 9.10 9.69
CA THR A 216 26.83 9.77 8.39
C THR A 216 25.84 10.94 8.26
N ASP A 217 24.56 10.70 8.56
CA ASP A 217 23.52 11.72 8.45
C ASP A 217 23.73 12.83 9.50
N LYS A 218 24.10 12.48 10.74
CA LYS A 218 24.47 13.45 11.79
C LYS A 218 25.57 14.38 11.32
N ASN A 219 26.65 13.83 10.75
CA ASN A 219 27.78 14.60 10.26
C ASN A 219 27.39 15.56 9.11
N ILE A 220 26.52 15.12 8.20
CA ILE A 220 26.07 15.98 7.10
C ILE A 220 25.19 17.11 7.63
N ILE A 221 24.29 16.81 8.57
CA ILE A 221 23.41 17.81 9.19
C ILE A 221 24.24 18.84 9.98
N ASN A 222 25.21 18.38 10.78
CA ASN A 222 26.05 19.23 11.61
C ASN A 222 26.99 20.13 10.80
N LYS A 223 27.45 19.68 9.62
CA LYS A 223 28.26 20.50 8.71
C LYS A 223 27.49 21.67 8.09
N GLY A 224 26.16 21.68 8.15
CA GLY A 224 25.31 22.81 7.76
C GLY A 224 25.19 23.09 6.25
N ASN A 225 26.04 22.49 5.41
CA ASN A 225 26.02 22.65 3.94
C ASN A 225 24.94 21.78 3.28
N ILE A 226 23.71 21.89 3.76
CA ILE A 226 22.56 21.16 3.22
C ILE A 226 22.02 21.93 2.00
N PRO A 227 21.87 21.28 0.82
CA PRO A 227 21.36 21.91 -0.39
C PRO A 227 19.82 22.07 -0.34
N TRP A 228 19.34 22.93 0.56
CA TRP A 228 17.92 23.20 0.74
C TRP A 228 17.28 23.76 -0.53
N LYS A 229 16.11 23.22 -0.88
CA LYS A 229 15.23 23.75 -1.92
C LYS A 229 13.93 24.24 -1.29
N ASN A 230 13.51 25.45 -1.64
CA ASN A 230 12.25 26.03 -1.19
C ASN A 230 11.06 25.31 -1.84
N HIS A 231 9.98 25.12 -1.07
CA HIS A 231 8.72 24.53 -1.51
C HIS A 231 7.53 25.25 -0.83
N GLU A 232 6.33 25.11 -1.38
CA GLU A 232 5.11 25.82 -0.94
C GLU A 232 4.79 25.76 0.57
N SER A 233 5.33 24.76 1.27
CA SER A 233 5.06 24.52 2.69
C SER A 233 6.32 24.34 3.54
N GLY A 234 7.52 24.56 3.00
CA GLY A 234 8.75 24.13 3.66
C GLY A 234 10.04 24.26 2.85
N GLN A 235 11.12 23.69 3.36
CA GLN A 235 12.32 23.39 2.60
C GLN A 235 12.56 21.88 2.59
N VAL A 236 13.12 21.35 1.51
CA VAL A 236 13.52 19.95 1.43
C VAL A 236 14.94 19.81 0.89
N ALA A 237 15.64 18.77 1.30
CA ALA A 237 16.94 18.41 0.74
C ALA A 237 17.06 16.90 0.60
N TRP A 238 17.90 16.49 -0.34
CA TRP A 238 18.10 15.10 -0.75
C TRP A 238 19.59 14.80 -0.63
N ILE A 239 19.91 13.68 0.00
CA ILE A 239 21.29 13.22 0.14
C ILE A 239 21.33 11.76 -0.30
N ASP A 240 22.09 11.50 -1.35
CA ASP A 240 22.31 10.14 -1.85
C ASP A 240 23.45 9.49 -1.08
N HIS A 241 23.21 8.28 -0.58
CA HIS A 241 24.24 7.42 -0.01
C HIS A 241 24.40 6.18 -0.89
N LYS A 242 25.42 5.37 -0.60
CA LYS A 242 25.72 4.17 -1.39
C LYS A 242 24.57 3.16 -1.42
N ASN A 243 23.85 3.00 -0.30
CA ASN A 243 22.87 1.93 -0.07
C ASN A 243 21.49 2.43 0.41
N TYR A 244 21.34 3.73 0.62
CA TYR A 244 20.09 4.34 1.10
C TYR A 244 20.09 5.80 0.68
N PHE A 245 18.99 6.48 0.92
CA PHE A 245 18.90 7.92 0.71
C PHE A 245 18.30 8.60 1.93
N THR A 246 18.74 9.84 2.15
CA THR A 246 18.24 10.68 3.23
C THR A 246 17.43 11.84 2.66
N LEU A 247 16.15 11.87 3.01
CA LEU A 247 15.23 12.98 2.74
C LEU A 247 15.17 13.87 3.99
N LEU A 248 15.60 15.11 3.84
CA LEU A 248 15.50 16.13 4.88
C LEU A 248 14.29 17.03 4.59
N ILE A 249 13.44 17.25 5.58
CA ILE A 249 12.26 18.11 5.46
C ILE A 249 12.28 19.14 6.57
N LYS A 250 12.19 20.41 6.20
CA LYS A 250 12.00 21.52 7.13
C LYS A 250 10.57 22.03 6.98
N ASN A 251 9.75 21.74 7.97
CA ASN A 251 8.34 22.10 7.96
C ASN A 251 8.13 23.36 8.82
N TYR A 252 7.56 24.41 8.22
CA TYR A 252 7.27 25.67 8.92
C TYR A 252 5.83 25.74 9.47
N VAL A 253 5.02 24.70 9.27
CA VAL A 253 3.62 24.65 9.71
C VAL A 253 3.40 23.42 10.59
N GLU A 254 3.01 23.66 11.84
CA GLU A 254 2.50 22.62 12.74
C GLU A 254 1.06 22.33 12.32
N ASN A 255 0.79 21.15 11.75
CA ASN A 255 -0.56 20.63 11.52
C ASN A 255 -0.48 19.16 11.09
N GLU A 256 -1.45 18.39 11.59
CA GLU A 256 -1.54 16.93 11.76
C GLU A 256 -1.16 16.03 10.55
N ASN A 257 -0.62 14.86 10.89
CA ASN A 257 -0.33 13.66 10.09
C ASN A 257 -1.27 13.48 8.88
N ASP A 258 -0.69 13.47 7.68
CA ASP A 258 -1.38 13.02 6.47
C ASP A 258 -0.58 11.87 5.85
N ASP A 259 -0.85 10.66 6.36
CA ASP A 259 -0.26 9.41 5.85
C ASP A 259 -0.49 9.23 4.36
N ALA A 260 -1.58 9.77 3.80
CA ALA A 260 -1.84 9.72 2.37
C ALA A 260 -0.81 10.56 1.59
N LYS A 261 -0.49 11.77 2.07
CA LYS A 261 0.56 12.60 1.45
C LYS A 261 1.96 12.04 1.65
N LEU A 262 2.23 11.46 2.83
CA LEU A 262 3.48 10.75 3.08
C LEU A 262 3.57 9.54 2.14
N LEU A 263 2.51 8.77 1.98
CA LEU A 263 2.49 7.62 1.10
C LEU A 263 2.58 8.01 -0.38
N ASP A 264 1.90 9.05 -0.85
CA ASP A 264 2.04 9.59 -2.21
C ASP A 264 3.49 10.00 -2.47
N THR A 265 4.10 10.66 -1.49
CA THR A 265 5.52 10.99 -1.46
C THR A 265 6.33 9.71 -1.59
N LEU A 266 6.19 8.74 -0.68
CA LEU A 266 6.88 7.45 -0.68
C LEU A 266 6.71 6.66 -1.99
N CYS A 267 5.50 6.64 -2.56
CA CYS A 267 5.18 5.94 -3.79
C CYS A 267 5.87 6.55 -5.01
N SER A 268 6.11 7.86 -5.00
CA SER A 268 6.91 8.50 -6.04
C SER A 268 8.40 8.11 -6.01
N PHE A 269 8.85 7.33 -5.01
CA PHE A 269 10.22 6.80 -4.90
C PHE A 269 10.33 5.29 -5.10
N ALA A 270 9.25 4.60 -5.48
CA ALA A 270 9.14 3.12 -5.47
C ALA A 270 10.26 2.38 -6.22
N THR A 271 10.81 3.00 -7.26
CA THR A 271 11.89 2.42 -8.07
C THR A 271 13.00 3.43 -8.31
N LYS A 272 14.21 2.95 -8.63
CA LYS A 272 15.35 3.80 -8.98
C LYS A 272 15.06 4.78 -10.14
N ASN A 273 14.20 4.38 -11.07
CA ASN A 273 13.73 5.25 -12.16
C ASN A 273 12.72 6.28 -11.69
N ASP A 274 11.84 5.93 -10.75
CA ASP A 274 10.88 6.84 -10.15
C ASP A 274 11.58 7.89 -9.28
N ILE A 275 12.62 7.51 -8.54
CA ILE A 275 13.52 8.45 -7.84
C ILE A 275 14.08 9.50 -8.82
N LEU A 276 14.58 9.08 -9.99
CA LEU A 276 15.10 9.99 -11.02
C LEU A 276 14.02 10.89 -11.63
N LYS A 277 12.81 10.36 -11.85
CA LYS A 277 11.67 11.10 -12.42
C LYS A 277 11.10 12.10 -11.42
N PHE A 278 11.02 11.72 -10.16
CA PHE A 278 10.62 12.56 -9.05
C PHE A 278 11.58 13.74 -8.84
N ARG A 279 12.91 13.50 -8.90
CA ARG A 279 13.93 14.59 -8.88
C ARG A 279 13.64 15.67 -9.92
N LYS A 280 13.07 15.30 -11.07
CA LYS A 280 12.73 16.21 -12.17
C LYS A 280 11.37 16.90 -12.02
N ASN A 281 10.39 16.27 -11.36
CA ASN A 281 8.97 16.68 -11.40
C ASN A 281 8.38 17.03 -10.03
N TYR A 282 9.21 17.29 -9.03
CA TYR A 282 8.80 17.51 -7.65
C TYR A 282 7.75 18.63 -7.50
N ARG A 283 6.49 18.24 -7.24
CA ARG A 283 5.36 19.17 -7.01
C ARG A 283 4.48 18.82 -5.80
N HIS A 284 4.71 17.71 -5.07
CA HIS A 284 3.67 17.16 -4.19
C HIS A 284 4.05 16.70 -2.78
N CYS A 285 5.30 16.80 -2.32
CA CYS A 285 5.62 16.31 -0.97
C CYS A 285 5.33 17.35 0.09
N LYS A 286 4.07 17.36 0.53
CA LYS A 286 3.65 18.02 1.76
C LYS A 286 3.58 16.93 2.85
N ILE A 287 4.73 16.52 3.39
CA ILE A 287 4.75 15.67 4.59
C ILE A 287 4.47 16.57 5.78
N ARG A 288 3.33 16.31 6.43
CA ARG A 288 2.83 17.03 7.60
C ARG A 288 2.91 16.10 8.82
N VAL A 289 3.23 16.67 9.97
CA VAL A 289 3.43 15.98 11.26
C VAL A 289 2.10 15.86 11.96
#